data_AF-A0A7S3BB51-F1
#
_entry.id   AF-A0A7S3BB51-F1
#
_cell.length_a   1.000
_cell.length_b   1.000
_cell.length_c   1.000
_cell.angle_alpha   90.00
_cell.angle_beta   90.00
_cell.angle_gamma   90.00
#
_symmetry.space_group_name_H-M   'P 1'
#
loop_
_entity.id
_entity.type
_entity.pdbx_description
1 polymer ?
#
loop_
_entity_poly.entity_id
_entity_poly.type
_entity_poly.pdbx_seq_one_letter_code
_entity_poly.pdbx_strand_id
1 'polypeptide(L)'
;HPAWAYFTSVPFGLTASEMSAWVHHMGGQELWDELASDYGLKCLPAGNTGVQMGGWFNKEINSPDDLKGLKMRIPGLGGDVMAKLGASPVSLPGGQIYENLVSGAIEATEWVGPWNDYA
;
A
#
# COMPACT_ATOMS: atom_id res chain seq x y z
N HIS A 1 -16.23 -1.10 2.04
CA HIS A 1 -16.19 -0.60 3.43
C HIS A 1 -14.79 -0.07 3.75
N PRO A 2 -14.62 1.12 4.35
CA PRO A 2 -13.29 1.70 4.62
C PRO A 2 -12.44 0.86 5.60
N ALA A 3 -13.07 0.06 6.46
CA ALA A 3 -12.34 -0.76 7.43
C ALA A 3 -11.51 -1.90 6.81
N TRP A 4 -11.72 -2.26 5.53
CA TRP A 4 -10.97 -3.33 4.88
C TRP A 4 -9.46 -3.08 4.85
N ALA A 5 -9.03 -1.81 4.76
CA ALA A 5 -7.62 -1.45 4.74
C ALA A 5 -6.86 -1.87 6.01
N TYR A 6 -7.54 -1.96 7.16
CA TYR A 6 -6.91 -2.38 8.41
C TYR A 6 -6.55 -3.86 8.45
N PHE A 7 -7.10 -4.68 7.54
CA PHE A 7 -6.75 -6.09 7.38
C PHE A 7 -5.73 -6.33 6.26
N THR A 8 -5.27 -5.27 5.60
CA THR A 8 -4.11 -5.30 4.68
C THR A 8 -2.93 -4.60 5.33
N SER A 9 -2.91 -3.27 5.31
CA SER A 9 -1.95 -2.40 5.98
C SER A 9 -2.42 -0.95 5.90
N VAL A 10 -2.02 -0.14 6.89
CA VAL A 10 -2.28 1.30 6.95
C VAL A 10 -0.96 2.05 7.21
N PRO A 11 -0.78 3.29 6.70
CA PRO A 11 0.40 4.09 7.00
C PRO A 11 0.61 4.23 8.51
N PHE A 12 1.84 4.03 8.98
CA PHE A 12 2.20 4.01 10.41
C PHE A 12 1.47 2.92 11.24
N GLY A 13 1.01 1.86 10.58
CA GLY A 13 0.38 0.71 11.21
C GLY A 13 1.37 -0.32 11.76
N LEU A 14 0.86 -1.53 11.96
CA LEU A 14 1.58 -2.65 12.55
C LEU A 14 2.61 -3.23 11.57
N THR A 15 3.74 -3.70 12.11
CA THR A 15 4.66 -4.60 11.40
C THR A 15 4.00 -5.97 11.14
N ALA A 16 4.61 -6.79 10.29
CA ALA A 16 4.07 -8.13 9.97
C ALA A 16 3.84 -9.00 11.22
N SER A 17 4.79 -9.00 12.15
CA SER A 17 4.69 -9.78 13.40
C SER A 17 3.58 -9.26 14.31
N GLU A 18 3.43 -7.95 14.42
CA GLU A 18 2.39 -7.32 15.23
C GLU A 18 0.99 -7.52 14.62
N MET A 19 0.86 -7.39 13.30
CA MET A 19 -0.38 -7.71 12.57
C MET A 19 -0.77 -9.17 12.79
N SER A 20 0.19 -10.09 12.69
CA SER A 20 -0.05 -11.51 12.95
C SER A 20 -0.49 -11.75 14.39
N ALA A 21 0.17 -11.13 15.37
CA ALA A 21 -0.23 -11.24 16.77
C ALA A 21 -1.65 -10.73 17.02
N TRP A 22 -1.99 -9.57 16.44
CA TRP A 22 -3.31 -8.99 16.59
C TRP A 22 -4.42 -9.89 16.02
N VAL A 23 -4.24 -10.36 14.78
CA VAL A 23 -5.23 -11.21 14.10
C VAL A 23 -5.41 -12.55 14.82
N HIS A 24 -4.33 -13.22 15.20
CA HIS A 24 -4.41 -14.57 15.76
C HIS A 24 -4.72 -14.62 17.26
N HIS A 25 -4.41 -13.56 18.01
CA HIS A 25 -4.39 -13.64 19.48
C HIS A 25 -5.05 -12.46 20.20
N MET A 26 -5.42 -11.38 19.51
CA MET A 26 -5.89 -10.16 20.17
C MET A 26 -7.19 -9.60 19.57
N GLY A 27 -8.05 -10.45 19.02
CA GLY A 27 -9.38 -10.03 18.56
C GLY A 27 -9.45 -9.59 17.09
N GLY A 28 -8.34 -9.61 16.35
CA GLY A 28 -8.32 -9.12 14.98
C GLY A 28 -9.11 -10.01 14.02
N GLN A 29 -9.08 -11.34 14.18
CA GLN A 29 -9.88 -12.24 13.35
C GLN A 29 -11.38 -12.07 13.58
N GLU A 30 -11.81 -11.82 14.82
CA GLU A 30 -13.20 -11.59 15.19
C GLU A 30 -13.75 -10.31 14.53
N LEU A 31 -12.97 -9.23 14.56
CA LEU A 31 -13.30 -7.99 13.84
C LEU A 31 -13.32 -8.19 12.32
N TRP A 32 -12.44 -9.03 11.79
CA TRP A 32 -12.43 -9.35 10.36
C TRP A 32 -13.67 -10.15 9.96
N ASP A 33 -14.04 -11.14 10.77
CA ASP A 33 -15.23 -11.97 10.56
C ASP A 33 -16.51 -11.14 10.66
N GLU A 34 -16.60 -10.22 11.61
CA GLU A 34 -17.73 -9.28 11.74
C GLU A 34 -17.89 -8.48 10.45
N LEU A 35 -16.82 -7.84 9.97
CA LEU A 35 -16.84 -7.07 8.73
C LEU A 35 -17.17 -7.93 7.51
N ALA A 36 -16.66 -9.17 7.46
CA ALA A 36 -16.84 -10.08 6.34
C ALA A 36 -18.22 -10.73 6.30
N SER A 37 -18.89 -10.84 7.45
CA SER A 37 -20.21 -11.47 7.58
C SER A 37 -21.29 -10.75 6.76
N ASP A 38 -21.23 -9.42 6.67
CA ASP A 38 -22.11 -8.59 5.84
C ASP A 38 -22.02 -8.92 4.34
N TYR A 39 -20.95 -9.60 3.92
CA TYR A 39 -20.66 -9.97 2.54
C TYR A 39 -20.68 -11.49 2.32
N GLY A 40 -21.01 -12.29 3.35
CA GLY A 40 -21.00 -13.75 3.27
C GLY A 40 -19.59 -14.35 3.05
N LEU A 41 -18.55 -13.66 3.51
CA LEU A 41 -17.15 -14.05 3.33
C LEU A 41 -16.54 -14.58 4.62
N LYS A 42 -15.55 -15.48 4.48
CA LYS A 42 -14.60 -15.83 5.54
C LYS A 42 -13.22 -15.44 5.07
N CYS A 43 -12.66 -14.38 5.65
CA CYS A 43 -11.33 -13.90 5.32
C CYS A 43 -10.30 -14.51 6.27
N LEU A 44 -9.14 -14.87 5.73
CA LEU A 44 -8.02 -15.44 6.46
C LEU A 44 -6.73 -14.75 6.04
N PRO A 45 -5.74 -14.59 6.94
CA PRO A 45 -4.41 -14.18 6.57
C PRO A 45 -3.82 -15.11 5.49
N ALA A 46 -3.30 -14.54 4.41
CA ALA A 46 -2.78 -15.29 3.27
C ALA A 46 -1.35 -14.88 2.87
N GLY A 47 -0.58 -14.35 3.81
CA GLY A 47 0.79 -13.88 3.61
C GLY A 47 0.99 -12.43 4.02
N ASN A 48 2.25 -12.04 4.19
CA ASN A 48 2.64 -10.67 4.51
C ASN A 48 4.03 -10.40 3.92
N THR A 49 4.21 -9.25 3.29
CA THR A 49 5.48 -8.87 2.64
C THR A 49 6.51 -8.28 3.60
N GLY A 50 6.13 -8.04 4.87
CA GLY A 50 6.95 -7.25 5.79
C GLY A 50 6.93 -5.77 5.45
N VAL A 51 7.91 -5.04 5.98
CA VAL A 51 8.11 -3.62 5.65
C VAL A 51 8.46 -3.50 4.18
N GLN A 52 7.64 -2.76 3.44
CA GLN A 52 7.86 -2.46 2.04
C GLN A 52 8.77 -1.25 1.87
N MET A 53 9.43 -1.16 0.71
CA MET A 53 10.26 0.00 0.37
C MET A 53 9.40 1.22 0.03
N GLY A 54 9.94 2.42 0.28
CA GLY A 54 9.23 3.69 0.05
C GLY A 54 8.97 4.05 -1.41
N GLY A 55 9.48 3.25 -2.35
CA GLY A 55 9.24 3.39 -3.79
C GLY A 55 10.49 3.73 -4.59
N TRP A 56 10.26 3.92 -5.88
CA TRP A 56 11.23 4.23 -6.92
C TRP A 56 10.83 5.56 -7.55
N PHE A 57 11.78 6.51 -7.62
CA PHE A 57 11.52 7.89 -8.01
C PHE A 57 12.51 8.32 -9.09
N ASN A 58 12.02 9.03 -10.11
CA ASN A 58 12.88 9.58 -11.17
C ASN A 58 13.67 10.82 -10.72
N LYS A 59 13.34 11.38 -9.55
CA LYS A 59 13.98 12.56 -8.94
C LYS A 59 14.08 12.32 -7.43
N GLU A 60 15.05 12.96 -6.79
CA GLU A 60 15.15 12.94 -5.33
C GLU A 60 13.98 13.67 -4.68
N ILE A 61 13.53 13.16 -3.52
CA ILE A 61 12.50 13.76 -2.68
C ILE A 61 13.17 14.17 -1.37
N ASN A 62 13.43 15.47 -1.21
CA ASN A 62 14.19 16.01 -0.08
C ASN A 62 13.32 16.86 0.87
N SER A 63 12.13 17.24 0.42
CA SER A 63 11.18 18.07 1.16
C SER A 63 9.73 17.72 0.83
N PRO A 64 8.76 18.12 1.68
CA PRO A 64 7.34 17.95 1.36
C PRO A 64 6.90 18.66 0.06
N ASP A 65 7.58 19.74 -0.34
CA ASP A 65 7.25 20.47 -1.56
C ASP A 65 7.54 19.66 -2.83
N ASP A 66 8.49 18.72 -2.78
CA ASP A 66 8.84 17.82 -3.90
C ASP A 66 7.71 16.82 -4.21
N LEU A 67 6.76 16.64 -3.29
CA LEU A 67 5.60 15.79 -3.49
C LEU A 67 4.50 16.47 -4.31
N LYS A 68 4.49 17.80 -4.39
CA LYS A 68 3.41 18.55 -5.05
C LYS A 68 3.38 18.25 -6.54
N GLY A 69 2.26 17.71 -7.01
CA GLY A 69 2.05 17.33 -8.40
C GLY A 69 2.74 16.03 -8.82
N LEU A 70 3.50 15.37 -7.94
CA LEU A 70 4.20 14.13 -8.23
C LEU A 70 3.19 13.06 -8.66
N LYS A 71 3.28 12.59 -9.91
CA LYS A 71 2.44 11.49 -10.40
C LYS A 71 3.00 10.16 -9.93
N MET A 72 2.48 9.65 -8.81
CA MET A 72 2.99 8.43 -8.18
C MET A 72 1.98 7.30 -8.26
N ARG A 73 2.39 6.13 -8.76
CA ARG A 73 1.60 4.91 -8.56
C ARG A 73 1.75 4.45 -7.12
N ILE A 74 0.67 4.56 -6.34
CA ILE A 74 0.59 4.13 -4.93
C ILE A 74 -0.88 3.79 -4.57
N PRO A 75 -1.23 2.53 -4.26
CA PRO A 75 -2.59 2.13 -3.93
C PRO A 75 -2.90 2.29 -2.44
N GLY A 76 -4.18 2.11 -2.11
CA GLY A 76 -4.67 2.09 -0.73
C GLY A 76 -4.53 3.42 0.00
N LEU A 77 -4.56 3.37 1.33
CA LEU A 77 -4.52 4.57 2.18
C LEU A 77 -3.19 5.34 2.06
N GLY A 78 -2.11 4.70 1.60
CA GLY A 78 -0.87 5.40 1.26
C GLY A 78 -1.09 6.45 0.18
N GLY A 79 -1.89 6.13 -0.85
CA GLY A 79 -2.27 7.08 -1.89
C GLY A 79 -3.10 8.25 -1.35
N ASP A 80 -4.04 7.99 -0.45
CA ASP A 80 -4.84 9.05 0.18
C ASP A 80 -3.98 10.01 1.02
N VAL A 81 -2.97 9.49 1.73
CA VAL A 81 -1.99 10.31 2.46
C VAL A 81 -1.15 11.13 1.48
N MET A 82 -0.63 10.52 0.42
CA MET A 82 0.16 11.21 -0.60
C MET A 82 -0.64 12.31 -1.31
N ALA A 83 -1.92 12.08 -1.61
CA ALA A 83 -2.82 13.09 -2.16
C ALA A 83 -2.97 14.30 -1.23
N LYS A 84 -3.11 14.07 0.09
CA LYS A 84 -3.17 15.15 1.09
C LYS A 84 -1.87 15.97 1.17
N LEU A 85 -0.73 15.35 0.84
CA LEU A 85 0.57 16.01 0.74
C LEU A 85 0.78 16.73 -0.61
N GLY A 86 -0.18 16.65 -1.53
CA GLY A 86 -0.16 17.36 -2.82
C GLY A 86 0.29 16.51 -4.00
N ALA A 87 0.61 15.23 -3.82
CA ALA A 87 0.90 14.32 -4.92
C ALA A 87 -0.36 14.00 -5.73
N SER A 88 -0.16 13.40 -6.90
CA SER A 88 -1.22 12.90 -7.78
C SER A 88 -1.14 11.37 -7.86
N PRO A 89 -1.77 10.63 -6.93
CA PRO A 89 -1.76 9.17 -6.96
C PRO A 89 -2.39 8.62 -8.25
N VAL A 90 -1.77 7.59 -8.81
CA VAL A 90 -2.23 6.91 -10.02
C VAL A 90 -2.51 5.45 -9.71
N SER A 91 -3.67 4.95 -10.15
CA SER A 91 -4.00 3.53 -10.02
C SER A 91 -3.63 2.79 -11.31
N LEU A 92 -2.71 1.84 -11.22
CA LEU A 92 -2.26 1.00 -12.33
C LEU A 92 -2.02 -0.44 -11.86
N PRO A 93 -2.34 -1.45 -12.69
CA PRO A 93 -1.91 -2.82 -12.50
C PRO A 93 -0.38 -2.93 -12.37
N GLY A 94 0.11 -3.84 -11.53
CA GLY A 94 1.55 -4.03 -11.29
C GLY A 94 2.35 -4.27 -12.57
N GLY A 95 1.84 -5.10 -13.49
CA GLY A 95 2.49 -5.40 -14.77
C GLY A 95 2.61 -4.21 -15.75
N GLN A 96 1.96 -3.08 -15.45
CA GLN A 96 2.02 -1.86 -16.26
C GLN A 96 2.93 -0.78 -15.67
N ILE A 97 3.52 -1.02 -14.49
CA ILE A 97 4.35 -0.03 -13.79
C ILE A 97 5.56 0.38 -14.65
N TYR A 98 6.30 -0.59 -15.19
CA TYR A 98 7.53 -0.33 -15.94
C TYR A 98 7.28 0.54 -17.19
N GLU A 99 6.29 0.18 -18.01
CA GLU A 99 5.93 0.94 -19.22
C GLU A 99 5.49 2.38 -18.88
N ASN A 100 4.74 2.56 -17.79
CA ASN A 100 4.27 3.88 -17.37
C ASN A 100 5.40 4.74 -16.77
N LEU A 101 6.39 4.14 -16.10
CA LEU A 101 7.60 4.85 -15.68
C LEU A 101 8.45 5.28 -16.88
N VAL A 102 8.70 4.36 -17.82
CA VAL A 102 9.53 4.64 -19.01
C VAL A 102 8.91 5.70 -19.91
N SER A 103 7.60 5.67 -20.10
CA SER A 103 6.87 6.68 -20.89
C SER A 103 6.72 8.03 -20.18
N GLY A 104 6.99 8.10 -18.87
CA GLY A 104 6.77 9.29 -18.05
C GLY A 104 5.29 9.57 -17.72
N ALA A 105 4.40 8.59 -17.93
CA ALA A 105 3.01 8.68 -17.51
C ALA A 105 2.90 8.75 -15.97
N ILE A 106 3.81 8.07 -15.26
CA ILE A 106 4.09 8.25 -13.84
C ILE A 106 5.56 8.64 -13.63
N GLU A 107 5.81 9.41 -12.58
CA GLU A 107 7.14 9.92 -12.21
C GLU A 107 7.76 9.14 -11.04
N ALA A 108 6.92 8.40 -10.31
CA ALA A 108 7.31 7.52 -9.22
C ALA A 108 6.34 6.33 -9.10
N THR A 109 6.79 5.27 -8.44
CA THR A 109 5.95 4.11 -8.10
C THR A 109 6.37 3.53 -6.76
N GLU A 110 5.45 2.85 -6.08
CA GLU A 110 5.80 1.81 -5.12
C GLU A 110 5.30 0.44 -5.61
N TRP A 111 5.80 -0.64 -4.99
CA TRP A 111 5.38 -2.00 -5.28
C TRP A 111 5.46 -2.92 -4.06
N VAL A 112 6.65 -3.38 -3.70
CA VAL A 112 6.90 -4.21 -2.51
C VAL A 112 8.31 -3.98 -1.98
N GLY A 113 9.34 -4.43 -2.70
CA GLY A 113 10.73 -4.34 -2.26
C GLY A 113 11.69 -5.17 -3.10
N PRO A 114 12.98 -5.27 -2.70
CA PRO A 114 14.07 -5.63 -3.60
C PRO A 114 13.93 -6.98 -4.29
N TRP A 115 13.32 -7.97 -3.63
CA TRP A 115 13.11 -9.29 -4.22
C TRP A 115 12.17 -9.25 -5.43
N ASN A 116 11.11 -8.45 -5.33
CA ASN A 116 10.09 -8.34 -6.39
C ASN A 116 10.57 -7.53 -7.59
N ASP A 117 11.62 -6.72 -7.42
CA ASP A 117 12.24 -6.00 -8.53
C ASP A 117 13.21 -6.89 -9.31
N TYR A 118 13.71 -7.96 -8.67
CA TYR A 118 14.63 -8.93 -9.27
C TYR A 118 13.92 -10.08 -10.01
N ALA A 119 12.83 -10.60 -9.42
CA ALA A 119 12.13 -11.79 -9.90
C ALA A 119 11.12 -11.49 -11.01
#